data_AF-A0A1N7MPW8-F1
#
_entry.id   AF-A0A1N7MPW8-F1
#
_cell.length_a   1.000
_cell.length_b   1.000
_cell.length_c   1.000
_cell.angle_alpha   90.00
_cell.angle_beta   90.00
_cell.angle_gamma   90.00
#
_symmetry.space_group_name_H-M   'P 1'
#
loop_
_entity.id
_entity.type
_entity.pdbx_description
1 polymer ?
#
loop_
_entity_poly.entity_id
_entity_poly.type
_entity_poly.pdbx_seq_one_letter_code
_entity_poly.pdbx_strand_id
1 'polypeptide(L)' 'MGERNKKNAWMGLVGGVGVVAAIGGFVGGWYAPGTTMTLSLGIWIIGAMLVRVLLD' A
#
# COMPACT_ATOMS: atom_id res chain seq x y z
N MET A 1 -22.26 6.42 -4.10
CA MET A 1 -21.37 6.35 -2.91
C MET A 1 -20.65 7.68 -2.82
N GLY A 2 -20.72 8.39 -1.68
CA GLY A 2 -20.05 9.69 -1.56
C GLY A 2 -18.55 9.57 -1.83
N GLU A 3 -17.93 10.58 -2.44
CA GLU A 3 -16.52 10.59 -2.84
C GLU A 3 -15.57 10.23 -1.69
N ARG A 4 -15.94 10.63 -0.46
CA ARG A 4 -15.22 10.27 0.78
C ARG A 4 -15.18 8.76 1.04
N ASN A 5 -16.25 8.03 0.74
CA ASN A 5 -16.27 6.56 0.85
C ASN A 5 -15.44 5.89 -0.24
N LYS A 6 -15.39 6.47 -1.45
CA LYS A 6 -14.54 5.98 -2.54
C LYS A 6 -13.06 6.15 -2.19
N LYS A 7 -12.66 7.33 -1.68
CA LYS A 7 -11.29 7.60 -1.21
C LYS A 7 -10.86 6.65 -0.09
N ASN A 8 -11.73 6.40 0.89
CA ASN A 8 -11.46 5.45 1.97
C ASN A 8 -11.29 4.01 1.46
N ALA A 9 -12.12 3.57 0.51
CA ALA A 9 -12.01 2.24 -0.09
C ALA A 9 -10.66 2.06 -0.82
N TRP A 10 -10.24 3.06 -1.62
CA TRP A 10 -8.96 3.01 -2.33
C TRP A 10 -7.75 3.07 -1.39
N MET A 11 -7.79 3.89 -0.33
CA MET A 11 -6.74 3.90 0.69
C MET A 11 -6.66 2.55 1.41
N GLY A 12 -7.80 1.93 1.71
CA GLY A 12 -7.85 0.59 2.31
C GLY A 12 -7.23 -0.48 1.40
N LEU A 13 -7.45 -0.40 0.09
CA LEU A 13 -6.87 -1.30 -0.89
C LEU A 13 -5.34 -1.15 -0.96
N VAL A 14 -4.83 0.08 -0.99
CA VAL A 14 -3.38 0.36 -0.92
C VAL A 14 -2.77 -0.20 0.36
N GLY A 15 -3.42 0.03 1.51
CA GLY A 15 -2.99 -0.52 2.79
C GLY A 15 -2.91 -2.05 2.77
N GLY A 16 -3.94 -2.71 2.24
CA GLY A 16 -4.00 -4.16 2.09
C GLY A 16 -2.88 -4.71 1.20
N VAL A 17 -2.63 -4.10 0.04
CA VAL A 17 -1.53 -4.50 -0.86
C VAL A 17 -0.17 -4.35 -0.17
N GLY A 18 0.03 -3.25 0.58
CA GLY A 18 1.27 -3.05 1.34
C GLY A 18 1.50 -4.10 2.43
N VAL A 19 0.43 -4.54 3.09
CA VAL A 19 0.48 -5.61 4.10
C VAL A 19 0.81 -6.95 3.45
N VAL A 20 0.18 -7.29 2.32
CA VAL A 20 0.49 -8.54 1.59
C VAL A 20 1.95 -8.55 1.13
N ALA A 21 2.46 -7.43 0.62
CA ALA A 21 3.86 -7.31 0.24
C ALA A 21 4.81 -7.46 1.45
N ALA A 22 4.46 -6.88 2.60
CA ALA A 22 5.23 -7.02 3.84
C ALA A 22 5.26 -8.48 4.31
N ILE A 23 4.11 -9.17 4.31
CA ILE A 23 4.01 -10.58 4.70
C ILE A 23 4.80 -11.46 3.73
N GLY A 24 4.63 -11.29 2.42
CA GLY A 24 5.38 -12.05 1.42
C GLY A 24 6.90 -11.84 1.53
N GLY A 25 7.33 -10.61 1.81
CA GLY A 25 8.74 -10.30 1.98
C GLY A 25 9.35 -10.80 3.30
N PHE A 26 8.69 -10.54 4.44
CA PHE A 26 9.22 -10.92 5.76
C PHE A 26 8.95 -12.38 6.14
N VAL A 27 7.73 -12.86 5.91
CA VAL A 27 7.32 -14.24 6.27
C VAL A 27 7.66 -15.21 5.15
N GLY A 28 7.42 -14.81 3.90
CA GLY A 28 7.72 -15.64 2.73
C GLY A 28 9.20 -15.68 2.35
N GLY A 29 10.02 -14.76 2.88
CA GLY A 29 11.46 -14.69 2.59
C GLY A 29 11.79 -14.34 1.14
N TRP A 30 10.86 -13.74 0.40
CA TRP A 30 11.02 -13.44 -1.03
C TRP A 30 12.10 -12.39 -1.31
N TYR A 31 12.36 -11.52 -0.33
CA TYR A 31 13.34 -10.44 -0.46
C TYR A 31 14.13 -10.27 0.84
N ALA A 32 15.31 -9.65 0.74
CA ALA A 32 16.07 -9.23 1.91
C ALA A 32 15.25 -8.23 2.76
N PRO A 33 15.40 -8.23 4.09
CA PRO A 33 14.58 -7.38 4.98
C PRO A 33 14.58 -5.90 4.60
N GLY A 34 15.72 -5.35 4.19
CA GLY A 34 15.82 -3.98 3.73
C GLY A 34 14.97 -3.70 2.50
N THR A 35 15.03 -4.58 1.50
CA THR A 35 14.24 -4.49 0.26
C THR A 35 12.74 -4.60 0.55
N THR A 36 12.33 -5.55 1.40
CA THR A 36 10.94 -5.69 1.84
C THR A 36 10.43 -4.40 2.48
N MET A 37 11.22 -3.80 3.37
CA MET A 37 10.84 -2.58 4.07
C MET A 37 10.71 -1.39 3.12
N THR A 38 11.65 -1.23 2.18
CA THR A 38 11.56 -0.21 1.13
C THR A 38 10.33 -0.40 0.24
N LEU A 39 10.02 -1.65 -0.15
CA LEU A 39 8.85 -1.97 -0.96
C LEU A 39 7.53 -1.69 -0.24
N SER A 40 7.39 -2.16 1.00
CA SER A 40 6.17 -1.95 1.79
C SER A 40 5.91 -0.46 2.03
N LEU A 41 6.95 0.30 2.40
CA LEU A 41 6.86 1.75 2.57
C LEU A 41 6.58 2.46 1.24
N GLY A 42 7.22 2.03 0.15
CA GLY A 42 6.97 2.55 -1.19
C GLY A 42 5.53 2.37 -1.63
N ILE A 43 4.95 1.18 -1.42
CA ILE A 43 3.55 0.89 -1.73
C ILE A 43 2.61 1.81 -0.94
N TRP A 44 2.89 2.02 0.35
CA TRP A 44 2.08 2.90 1.20
C TRP A 44 2.19 4.37 0.78
N ILE A 45 3.40 4.89 0.59
CA ILE A 45 3.61 6.31 0.26
C ILE A 45 3.09 6.62 -1.14
N ILE A 46 3.52 5.84 -2.14
CA ILE A 46 3.17 6.07 -3.55
C ILE A 46 1.67 5.79 -3.75
N GLY A 47 1.16 4.70 -3.18
CA GLY A 47 -0.26 4.38 -3.27
C GLY A 47 -1.14 5.43 -2.60
N ALA A 48 -0.79 5.91 -1.41
CA ALA A 48 -1.54 6.97 -0.74
C ALA A 48 -1.50 8.30 -1.53
N MET A 49 -0.35 8.65 -2.12
CA MET A 49 -0.25 9.82 -3.00
C MET A 49 -1.14 9.65 -4.24
N LEU A 50 -1.08 8.52 -4.93
CA LEU A 50 -1.90 8.25 -6.11
C LEU A 50 -3.39 8.36 -5.80
N VAL A 51 -3.83 7.76 -4.69
CA VAL A 51 -5.24 7.82 -4.27
C VAL A 51 -5.67 9.26 -3.97
N ARG A 52 -4.79 10.10 -3.41
CA ARG A 52 -5.08 11.52 -3.19
C ARG A 52 -5.14 12.28 -4.51
N VAL A 53 -4.14 12.13 -5.38
CA VAL A 53 -4.07 12.85 -6.67
C VAL A 53 -5.23 12.47 -7.61
N LEU A 54 -5.70 11.22 -7.57
CA LEU A 54 -6.76 10.73 -8.47
C LEU A 54 -8.18 10.95 -7.94
N LEU A 55 -8.36 11.25 -6.65
CA LEU A 55 -9.68 11.38 -6.01
C LEU A 55 -9.88 12.70 -5.25
N ASP A 56 -8.87 13.57 -5.19
CA ASP A 56 -9.05 15.01 -4.96
C ASP A 56 -9.39 15.71 -6.28
#